data_AF-A0AAN6LSS9-F1
#
_entry.id   AF-A0AAN6LSS9-F1
#
_cell.length_a   1.000
_cell.length_b   1.000
_cell.length_c   1.000
_cell.angle_alpha   90.00
_cell.angle_beta   90.00
_cell.angle_gamma   90.00
#
_symmetry.space_group_name_H-M   'P 1'
#
loop_
_entity.id
_entity.type
_entity.pdbx_description
1 polymer ?
#
loop_
_entity_poly.entity_id
_entity_poly.type
_entity_poly.pdbx_seq_one_letter_code
_entity_poly.pdbx_strand_id
1 'polypeptide(L)'
;MPSGYICLYTESPRSFLFYVVANVGPGGSSRPLAVAYRQGNDVTKSTPRVANVVNDILSVVNIMSEPANHASLEAERVRAVDWYLQQQQNETEARPEALPDSPQPPFRRWNEEWKPDLQPELPSSDAHVEFPATSEFLVDGLLRGTESTRKGDVQLQPLTIPFNGDCLEYGMVVVDISNLGRVKYGIVAFPVCYKADVYYNSEYGGWDPVEDEQPKQQPDIVHVDEKPRKLLSILDYVRKYFPVLEDNPKVLELEAHPKVDDPSILDYIWPFNDKTQGLQNGTQFMESYQEPRPSKCSIM
;
A
#
# COMPACT_ATOMS: atom_id res chain seq x y z
N MET A 1 -21.42 19.37 26.37
CA MET A 1 -20.34 18.53 25.84
C MET A 1 -20.27 18.79 24.35
N PRO A 2 -19.12 19.23 23.81
CA PRO A 2 -18.90 19.30 22.38
C PRO A 2 -19.12 17.93 21.74
N SER A 3 -19.48 17.93 20.46
CA SER A 3 -19.70 16.72 19.67
C SER A 3 -19.22 16.94 18.25
N GLY A 4 -18.73 15.88 17.61
CA GLY A 4 -18.29 15.96 16.23
C GLY A 4 -18.14 14.60 15.56
N TYR A 5 -18.18 14.62 14.24
CA TYR A 5 -17.80 13.50 13.38
C TYR A 5 -16.28 13.58 13.16
N ILE A 6 -15.52 12.83 13.95
CA ILE A 6 -14.06 12.94 14.00
C ILE A 6 -13.39 11.59 13.77
N CYS A 7 -12.10 11.61 13.41
CA CYS A 7 -11.28 10.42 13.37
C CYS A 7 -10.96 9.95 14.78
N LEU A 8 -11.45 8.76 15.16
CA LEU A 8 -11.15 8.19 16.48
C LEU A 8 -9.76 7.53 16.49
N TYR A 9 -9.43 6.83 15.42
CA TYR A 9 -8.17 6.09 15.26
C TYR A 9 -7.73 6.09 13.80
N THR A 10 -6.43 6.18 13.59
CA THR A 10 -5.79 6.08 12.28
C THR A 10 -4.90 4.86 12.23
N GLU A 11 -5.07 4.02 11.21
CA GLU A 11 -4.30 2.81 11.00
C GLU A 11 -3.67 2.81 9.61
N SER A 12 -2.49 2.20 9.49
CA SER A 12 -1.91 1.93 8.17
C SER A 12 -2.79 0.94 7.40
N PRO A 13 -2.80 0.97 6.05
CA PRO A 13 -3.36 -0.12 5.27
C PRO A 13 -2.87 -1.46 5.79
N ARG A 14 -3.78 -2.43 5.72
CA ARG A 14 -3.55 -3.74 6.28
C ARG A 14 -2.53 -4.48 5.44
N SER A 15 -2.68 -4.39 4.13
CA SER A 15 -1.93 -5.15 3.16
C SER A 15 -1.20 -4.23 2.19
N PHE A 16 -0.29 -4.78 1.41
CA PHE A 16 0.48 -4.01 0.43
C PHE A 16 0.70 -4.80 -0.84
N LEU A 17 0.55 -4.14 -1.98
CA LEU A 17 1.04 -4.62 -3.26
C LEU A 17 2.48 -4.17 -3.46
N PHE A 18 3.39 -5.13 -3.63
CA PHE A 18 4.78 -4.88 -3.95
C PHE A 18 4.99 -5.08 -5.45
N TYR A 19 5.41 -4.01 -6.12
CA TYR A 19 5.79 -4.03 -7.52
C TYR A 19 7.30 -3.91 -7.64
N VAL A 20 7.95 -4.94 -8.19
CA VAL A 20 9.34 -4.84 -8.63
C VAL A 20 9.32 -4.41 -10.09
N VAL A 21 9.91 -3.27 -10.41
CA VAL A 21 9.81 -2.66 -11.74
C VAL A 21 11.18 -2.36 -12.32
N ALA A 22 11.25 -2.28 -13.65
CA ALA A 22 12.43 -1.85 -14.38
C ALA A 22 12.04 -1.10 -15.66
N ASN A 23 12.97 -0.31 -16.20
CA ASN A 23 12.86 0.40 -17.48
C ASN A 23 12.94 -0.53 -18.72
N VAL A 24 12.14 -1.60 -18.72
CA VAL A 24 12.12 -2.65 -19.76
C VAL A 24 10.95 -2.53 -20.74
N GLY A 25 10.07 -1.55 -20.53
CA GLY A 25 8.92 -1.31 -21.40
C GLY A 25 9.28 -0.57 -22.69
N PRO A 26 8.33 -0.48 -23.63
CA PRO A 26 8.49 0.27 -24.87
C PRO A 26 8.93 1.72 -24.58
N GLY A 27 9.92 2.21 -25.34
CA GLY A 27 10.48 3.54 -25.15
C GLY A 27 11.24 3.74 -23.82
N GLY A 28 11.64 2.65 -23.14
CA GLY A 28 12.31 2.73 -21.83
C GLY A 28 11.35 2.99 -20.66
N SER A 29 10.04 2.81 -20.87
CA SER A 29 9.03 2.98 -19.83
C SER A 29 9.16 1.91 -18.74
N SER A 30 8.82 2.26 -17.50
CA SER A 30 8.87 1.31 -16.39
C SER A 30 7.76 0.27 -16.48
N ARG A 31 8.11 -0.99 -16.24
CA ARG A 31 7.19 -2.13 -16.24
C ARG A 31 7.49 -3.11 -15.11
N PRO A 32 6.47 -3.78 -14.55
CA PRO A 32 6.67 -4.80 -13.53
C PRO A 32 7.43 -6.02 -14.05
N LEU A 33 8.31 -6.57 -13.22
CA LEU A 33 8.95 -7.87 -13.40
C LEU A 33 8.43 -8.87 -12.38
N ALA A 34 7.95 -8.40 -11.23
CA ALA A 34 7.23 -9.22 -10.28
C ALA A 34 6.22 -8.37 -9.54
N VAL A 35 5.08 -8.96 -9.19
CA VAL A 35 4.09 -8.35 -8.31
C VAL A 35 3.69 -9.35 -7.24
N ALA A 36 3.65 -8.91 -5.99
CA ALA A 36 3.19 -9.72 -4.87
C ALA A 36 2.21 -8.94 -4.00
N TYR A 37 1.13 -9.60 -3.62
CA TYR A 37 0.24 -9.15 -2.56
C TYR A 37 0.75 -9.68 -1.22
N ARG A 38 1.07 -8.77 -0.30
CA ARG A 38 1.43 -9.07 1.08
C ARG A 38 0.22 -8.76 1.95
N GLN A 39 -0.47 -9.80 2.42
CA GLN A 39 -1.58 -9.68 3.35
C GLN A 39 -1.09 -9.39 4.76
N GLY A 40 -1.51 -8.29 5.39
CA GLY A 40 -1.22 -7.93 6.79
C GLY A 40 -1.66 -8.95 7.83
N ASN A 41 -1.00 -8.94 9.00
CA ASN A 41 -1.47 -9.68 10.17
C ASN A 41 -1.78 -8.73 11.33
N ASP A 42 -3.00 -8.81 11.87
CA ASP A 42 -3.50 -7.93 12.95
C ASP A 42 -3.27 -8.53 14.35
N VAL A 43 -2.25 -9.38 14.48
CA VAL A 43 -1.90 -10.08 15.73
C VAL A 43 -1.25 -9.16 16.77
N THR A 44 -1.11 -7.84 16.56
CA THR A 44 -0.59 -6.94 17.62
C THR A 44 -1.28 -5.57 17.65
N LYS A 45 -1.35 -4.98 18.86
CA LYS A 45 -2.39 -4.01 19.26
C LYS A 45 -2.32 -2.58 18.72
N SER A 46 -1.16 -2.02 18.33
CA SER A 46 -1.15 -0.59 17.88
C SER A 46 0.16 -0.07 17.28
N THR A 47 1.09 -0.93 16.84
CA THR A 47 2.29 -0.47 16.11
C THR A 47 2.95 -1.46 15.13
N PRO A 48 2.35 -2.62 14.76
CA PRO A 48 3.02 -3.56 13.87
C PRO A 48 2.89 -3.23 12.38
N ARG A 49 1.78 -2.62 11.91
CA ARG A 49 1.51 -2.57 10.46
C ARG A 49 2.57 -1.76 9.71
N VAL A 50 2.86 -0.56 10.21
CA VAL A 50 3.91 0.30 9.64
C VAL A 50 5.29 -0.33 9.82
N ALA A 51 5.60 -0.90 10.99
CA ALA A 51 6.88 -1.56 11.23
C ALA A 51 7.08 -2.78 10.31
N ASN A 52 6.01 -3.55 10.04
CA ASN A 52 6.03 -4.70 9.15
C ASN A 52 6.32 -4.27 7.72
N VAL A 53 5.61 -3.27 7.19
CA VAL A 53 5.89 -2.80 5.82
C VAL A 53 7.29 -2.18 5.71
N VAL A 54 7.78 -1.48 6.74
CA VAL A 54 9.18 -0.99 6.77
C VAL A 54 10.16 -2.15 6.65
N ASN A 55 9.95 -3.23 7.41
CA ASN A 55 10.80 -4.41 7.34
C ASN A 55 10.72 -5.10 5.97
N ASP A 56 9.50 -5.28 5.46
CA ASP A 56 9.25 -5.93 4.18
C ASP A 56 9.95 -5.16 3.05
N ILE A 57 9.84 -3.82 3.01
CA ILE A 57 10.54 -2.98 2.04
C ILE A 57 12.05 -3.13 2.20
N LEU A 58 12.58 -2.99 3.41
CA LEU A 58 14.02 -3.07 3.68
C LEU A 58 14.59 -4.43 3.25
N SER A 59 13.92 -5.53 3.60
CA SER A 59 14.32 -6.89 3.22
C SER A 59 14.30 -7.08 1.70
N VAL A 60 13.26 -6.64 1.01
CA VAL A 60 13.18 -6.73 -0.47
C VAL A 60 14.29 -5.90 -1.11
N VAL A 61 14.48 -4.64 -0.68
CA VAL A 61 15.52 -3.76 -1.24
C VAL A 61 16.91 -4.35 -1.02
N ASN A 62 17.20 -4.91 0.16
CA ASN A 62 18.47 -5.54 0.47
C ASN A 62 18.75 -6.76 -0.41
N ILE A 63 17.78 -7.66 -0.59
CA ILE A 63 17.93 -8.83 -1.48
C ILE A 63 18.17 -8.39 -2.91
N MET A 64 17.40 -7.41 -3.41
CA MET A 64 17.55 -6.94 -4.79
C MET A 64 18.87 -6.19 -5.03
N SER A 65 19.43 -5.59 -3.97
CA SER A 65 20.70 -4.87 -4.03
C SER A 65 21.93 -5.77 -3.89
N GLU A 66 21.76 -7.00 -3.42
CA GLU A 66 22.86 -7.95 -3.17
C GLU A 66 23.59 -8.33 -4.49
N PRO A 67 24.91 -8.08 -4.62
CA PRO A 67 25.65 -8.39 -5.85
C PRO A 67 25.56 -9.84 -6.32
N ALA A 68 25.38 -10.79 -5.40
CA ALA A 68 25.20 -12.21 -5.74
C ALA A 68 23.94 -12.46 -6.58
N ASN A 69 22.92 -11.60 -6.47
CA ASN A 69 21.64 -11.72 -7.17
C ASN A 69 21.62 -10.97 -8.51
N HIS A 70 22.58 -10.07 -8.75
CA HIS A 70 22.58 -9.15 -9.90
C HIS A 70 22.60 -9.89 -11.25
N ALA A 71 23.34 -10.98 -11.35
CA ALA A 71 23.44 -11.73 -12.61
C ALA A 71 22.07 -12.26 -13.07
N SER A 72 21.27 -12.80 -12.14
CA SER A 72 19.94 -13.32 -12.42
C SER A 72 18.95 -12.19 -12.73
N LEU A 73 18.98 -11.11 -11.95
CA LEU A 73 18.13 -9.93 -12.16
C LEU A 73 18.39 -9.25 -13.50
N GLU A 74 19.66 -9.13 -13.90
CA GLU A 74 20.02 -8.51 -15.18
C GLU A 74 19.62 -9.41 -16.36
N ALA A 75 19.79 -10.73 -16.24
CA ALA A 75 19.35 -11.66 -17.27
C ALA A 75 17.83 -11.57 -17.51
N GLU A 76 17.03 -11.45 -16.45
CA GLU A 76 15.59 -11.26 -16.56
C GLU A 76 15.20 -9.88 -17.08
N ARG A 77 15.89 -8.80 -16.66
CA ARG A 77 15.71 -7.46 -17.24
C ARG A 77 15.90 -7.46 -18.75
N VAL A 78 16.99 -8.06 -19.23
CA VAL A 78 17.29 -8.13 -20.67
C VAL A 78 16.20 -8.92 -21.41
N ARG A 79 15.78 -10.08 -20.87
CA ARG A 79 14.69 -10.87 -21.44
C ARG A 79 13.35 -10.14 -21.44
N ALA A 80 13.10 -9.31 -20.41
CA ALA A 80 11.84 -8.61 -20.25
C ALA A 80 11.59 -7.57 -21.35
N VAL A 81 12.64 -6.98 -21.91
CA VAL A 81 12.51 -6.04 -23.04
C VAL A 81 11.81 -6.70 -24.22
N ASP A 82 12.32 -7.85 -24.65
CA ASP A 82 11.73 -8.61 -25.77
C ASP A 82 10.34 -9.13 -25.40
N TRP A 83 10.15 -9.57 -24.16
CA TRP A 83 8.84 -10.05 -23.68
C TRP A 83 7.78 -8.95 -23.74
N TYR A 84 8.05 -7.75 -23.23
CA TYR A 84 7.09 -6.63 -23.26
C TYR A 84 6.81 -6.13 -24.68
N LEU A 85 7.80 -6.17 -25.58
CA LEU A 85 7.60 -5.86 -27.00
C LEU A 85 6.67 -6.87 -27.67
N GLN A 86 6.84 -8.17 -27.38
CA GLN A 86 5.95 -9.22 -27.90
C GLN A 86 4.53 -9.10 -27.34
N GLN A 87 4.40 -8.82 -26.04
CA GLN A 87 3.09 -8.63 -25.41
C GLN A 87 2.31 -7.45 -26.00
N GLN A 88 2.99 -6.33 -26.28
CA GLN A 88 2.36 -5.17 -26.93
C GLN A 88 1.83 -5.52 -28.34
N GLN A 89 2.51 -6.41 -29.07
CA GLN A 89 2.05 -6.84 -30.39
C GLN A 89 0.86 -7.81 -30.32
N ASN A 90 0.71 -8.51 -29.20
CA ASN A 90 -0.31 -9.53 -28.98
C ASN A 90 -1.57 -8.98 -28.27
N GLU A 91 -1.72 -7.66 -28.11
CA GLU A 91 -2.81 -6.95 -27.41
C GLU A 91 -4.21 -7.55 -27.67
N THR A 92 -4.53 -8.60 -26.90
CA THR A 92 -5.82 -9.30 -26.93
C THR A 92 -6.28 -9.67 -25.52
N GLU A 93 -5.39 -9.61 -24.52
CA GLU A 93 -5.75 -9.91 -23.13
C GLU A 93 -6.30 -8.67 -22.44
N ALA A 94 -7.56 -8.76 -22.01
CA ALA A 94 -8.17 -7.77 -21.13
C ALA A 94 -7.34 -7.68 -19.85
N ARG A 95 -7.00 -6.45 -19.44
CA ARG A 95 -6.31 -6.21 -18.17
C ARG A 95 -7.16 -6.79 -17.03
N PRO A 96 -6.56 -7.55 -16.10
CA PRO A 96 -7.31 -8.06 -14.96
C PRO A 96 -7.89 -6.89 -14.16
N GLU A 97 -9.05 -7.14 -13.55
CA GLU A 97 -9.61 -6.21 -12.57
C GLU A 97 -8.63 -6.04 -11.40
N ALA A 98 -8.65 -4.87 -10.77
CA ALA A 98 -7.88 -4.63 -9.55
C ALA A 98 -8.26 -5.65 -8.48
N LEU A 99 -7.33 -5.92 -7.55
CA LEU A 99 -7.65 -6.78 -6.42
C LEU A 99 -8.85 -6.22 -5.65
N PRO A 100 -9.81 -7.08 -5.26
CA PRO A 100 -10.99 -6.65 -4.52
C PRO A 100 -10.56 -6.05 -3.19
N ASP A 101 -11.30 -5.04 -2.75
CA ASP A 101 -11.09 -4.39 -1.45
C ASP A 101 -11.71 -5.27 -0.35
N SER A 102 -10.87 -5.98 0.40
CA SER A 102 -11.35 -6.74 1.55
C SER A 102 -11.57 -5.81 2.75
N PRO A 103 -12.57 -6.09 3.60
CA PRO A 103 -12.87 -5.23 4.73
C PRO A 103 -11.67 -5.05 5.66
N GLN A 104 -11.39 -3.80 6.03
CA GLN A 104 -10.54 -3.51 7.18
C GLN A 104 -11.15 -4.12 8.45
N PRO A 105 -10.32 -4.49 9.45
CA PRO A 105 -10.83 -4.97 10.72
C PRO A 105 -11.82 -3.98 11.32
N PRO A 106 -12.86 -4.48 12.01
CA PRO A 106 -13.81 -3.59 12.66
C PRO A 106 -13.09 -2.74 13.72
N PHE A 107 -13.58 -1.51 13.89
CA PHE A 107 -13.25 -0.71 15.06
C PHE A 107 -13.46 -1.53 16.35
N ARG A 108 -12.48 -1.49 17.25
CA ARG A 108 -12.50 -2.17 18.55
C ARG A 108 -12.49 -1.14 19.67
N ARG A 109 -13.34 -1.36 20.67
CA ARG A 109 -13.39 -0.48 21.85
C ARG A 109 -12.16 -0.70 22.71
N TRP A 110 -11.75 0.35 23.42
CA TRP A 110 -10.57 0.30 24.31
C TRP A 110 -10.67 -0.78 25.40
N ASN A 111 -11.88 -1.08 25.86
CA ASN A 111 -12.15 -2.08 26.91
C ASN A 111 -12.43 -3.49 26.37
N GLU A 112 -12.39 -3.70 25.05
CA GLU A 112 -12.62 -5.03 24.47
C GLU A 112 -11.37 -5.91 24.62
N GLU A 113 -11.60 -7.16 25.04
CA GLU A 113 -10.54 -8.16 25.08
C GLU A 113 -10.04 -8.39 23.66
N TRP A 114 -8.75 -8.18 23.46
CA TRP A 114 -8.15 -8.31 22.14
C TRP A 114 -8.01 -9.77 21.78
N LYS A 115 -8.70 -10.15 20.71
CA LYS A 115 -8.53 -11.43 20.05
C LYS A 115 -7.84 -11.19 18.71
N PRO A 116 -6.71 -11.85 18.41
CA PRO A 116 -6.08 -11.69 17.10
C PRO A 116 -7.05 -12.13 16.01
N ASP A 117 -7.35 -11.24 15.06
CA ASP A 117 -8.08 -11.60 13.84
C ASP A 117 -7.09 -12.22 12.86
N LEU A 118 -6.82 -13.51 13.05
CA LEU A 118 -6.00 -14.29 12.13
C LEU A 118 -6.71 -14.39 10.78
N GLN A 119 -6.10 -13.82 9.75
CA GLN A 119 -6.61 -14.01 8.39
C GLN A 119 -6.35 -15.43 7.91
N PRO A 120 -7.26 -15.98 7.09
CA PRO A 120 -6.96 -17.19 6.34
C PRO A 120 -5.71 -16.94 5.49
N GLU A 121 -4.95 -18.01 5.28
CA GLU A 121 -3.86 -17.98 4.31
C GLU A 121 -4.45 -17.76 2.92
N LEU A 122 -3.74 -16.97 2.12
CA LEU A 122 -4.09 -16.73 0.74
C LEU A 122 -4.00 -18.04 -0.04
N PRO A 123 -4.89 -18.25 -1.02
CA PRO A 123 -4.81 -19.43 -1.86
C PRO A 123 -3.46 -19.44 -2.60
N SER A 124 -2.91 -20.65 -2.78
CA SER A 124 -1.70 -20.81 -3.59
C SER A 124 -1.96 -20.27 -4.99
N SER A 125 -1.05 -19.41 -5.47
CA SER A 125 -1.14 -18.90 -6.83
C SER A 125 -0.62 -19.96 -7.80
N ASP A 126 -1.49 -20.48 -8.66
CA ASP A 126 -1.11 -21.31 -9.81
C ASP A 126 -0.69 -20.45 -11.01
N ALA A 127 -0.55 -19.13 -10.82
CA ALA A 127 -0.21 -18.20 -11.89
C ALA A 127 1.15 -18.55 -12.50
N HIS A 128 1.23 -18.44 -13.82
CA HIS A 128 2.50 -18.50 -14.52
C HIS A 128 3.40 -17.36 -14.02
N VAL A 129 4.68 -17.67 -13.79
CA VAL A 129 5.67 -16.69 -13.35
C VAL A 129 6.61 -16.40 -14.52
N GLU A 130 6.51 -15.21 -15.08
CA GLU A 130 7.26 -14.81 -16.28
C GLU A 130 8.76 -14.61 -15.98
N PHE A 131 9.05 -14.05 -14.81
CA PHE A 131 10.39 -13.70 -14.32
C PHE A 131 10.63 -14.38 -12.96
N PRO A 132 10.96 -15.68 -12.97
CA PRO A 132 11.05 -16.49 -11.76
C PRO A 132 12.10 -16.01 -10.75
N ALA A 133 13.28 -15.55 -11.17
CA ALA A 133 14.31 -15.10 -10.24
C ALA A 133 13.88 -13.83 -9.49
N THR A 134 13.36 -12.83 -10.22
CA THR A 134 12.85 -11.59 -9.63
C THR A 134 11.68 -11.88 -8.69
N SER A 135 10.79 -12.80 -9.07
CA SER A 135 9.65 -13.20 -8.25
C SER A 135 10.08 -13.96 -6.99
N GLU A 136 11.07 -14.84 -7.10
CA GLU A 136 11.63 -15.57 -5.95
C GLU A 136 12.30 -14.62 -4.96
N PHE A 137 13.10 -13.67 -5.44
CA PHE A 137 13.73 -12.65 -4.60
C PHE A 137 12.70 -11.75 -3.91
N LEU A 138 11.61 -11.40 -4.60
CA LEU A 138 10.51 -10.64 -4.01
C LEU A 138 9.86 -11.44 -2.87
N VAL A 139 9.48 -12.69 -3.13
CA VAL A 139 8.84 -13.56 -2.13
C VAL A 139 9.77 -13.81 -0.94
N ASP A 140 11.04 -14.12 -1.19
CA ASP A 140 12.03 -14.32 -0.13
C ASP A 140 12.21 -13.05 0.72
N GLY A 141 12.23 -11.87 0.10
CA GLY A 141 12.28 -10.60 0.82
C GLY A 141 11.09 -10.38 1.73
N LEU A 142 9.88 -10.63 1.24
CA LEU A 142 8.64 -10.49 2.00
C LEU A 142 8.52 -11.52 3.13
N LEU A 143 9.08 -12.72 2.96
CA LEU A 143 9.07 -13.76 3.99
C LEU A 143 10.16 -13.56 5.05
N ARG A 144 11.26 -12.86 4.74
CA ARG A 144 12.32 -12.51 5.70
C ARG A 144 11.97 -11.30 6.56
N GLY A 145 11.09 -10.42 6.09
CA GLY A 145 10.79 -9.14 6.72
C GLY A 145 10.29 -9.26 8.16
N THR A 146 9.49 -10.27 8.49
CA THR A 146 8.98 -10.42 9.87
C THR A 146 8.77 -11.88 10.28
N GLU A 147 9.10 -12.19 11.54
CA GLU A 147 8.90 -13.52 12.16
C GLU A 147 7.42 -13.96 12.18
N SER A 148 6.50 -13.01 11.97
CA SER A 148 5.05 -13.25 11.96
C SER A 148 4.44 -13.48 10.57
N THR A 149 5.24 -13.38 9.50
CA THR A 149 4.76 -13.61 8.12
C THR A 149 4.75 -15.10 7.83
N ARG A 150 3.57 -15.65 7.52
CA ARG A 150 3.45 -17.02 7.03
C ARG A 150 3.70 -17.05 5.53
N LYS A 151 4.09 -18.21 5.00
CA LYS A 151 4.17 -18.41 3.55
C LYS A 151 2.87 -18.04 2.84
N GLY A 152 1.73 -18.36 3.45
CA GLY A 152 0.40 -18.03 2.93
C GLY A 152 -0.01 -16.56 3.07
N ASP A 153 0.81 -15.68 3.65
CA ASP A 153 0.53 -14.24 3.71
C ASP A 153 1.10 -13.48 2.48
N VAL A 154 1.80 -14.19 1.59
CA VAL A 154 2.38 -13.65 0.35
C VAL A 154 1.83 -14.40 -0.84
N GLN A 155 1.27 -13.68 -1.81
CA GLN A 155 0.73 -14.26 -3.04
C GLN A 155 1.21 -13.48 -4.26
N LEU A 156 1.85 -14.17 -5.21
CA LEU A 156 2.22 -13.58 -6.50
C LEU A 156 0.98 -13.19 -7.30
N GLN A 157 1.05 -12.01 -7.93
CA GLN A 157 -0.02 -11.43 -8.73
C GLN A 157 0.43 -11.25 -10.19
N PRO A 158 -0.50 -11.21 -11.15
CA PRO A 158 -0.18 -10.92 -12.54
C PRO A 158 0.56 -9.58 -12.70
N LEU A 159 1.53 -9.50 -13.62
CA LEU A 159 2.29 -8.27 -13.89
C LEU A 159 1.42 -7.09 -14.34
N THR A 160 0.23 -7.37 -14.86
CA THR A 160 -0.74 -6.40 -15.36
C THR A 160 -1.70 -5.88 -14.28
N ILE A 161 -1.66 -6.42 -13.05
CA ILE A 161 -2.58 -6.02 -11.97
C ILE A 161 -2.48 -4.51 -11.68
N PRO A 162 -3.57 -3.74 -11.87
CA PRO A 162 -3.56 -2.32 -11.53
C PRO A 162 -3.63 -2.12 -10.02
N PHE A 163 -2.99 -1.06 -9.53
CA PHE A 163 -3.21 -0.52 -8.20
C PHE A 163 -4.44 0.41 -8.21
N ASN A 164 -5.32 0.24 -7.24
CA ASN A 164 -6.47 1.10 -7.02
C ASN A 164 -6.26 1.97 -5.77
N GLY A 165 -6.01 3.27 -5.98
CA GLY A 165 -5.81 4.23 -4.88
C GLY A 165 -7.04 4.53 -4.02
N ASP A 166 -8.22 4.02 -4.40
CA ASP A 166 -9.45 4.11 -3.59
C ASP A 166 -9.68 2.87 -2.70
N CYS A 167 -8.79 1.88 -2.76
CA CYS A 167 -8.88 0.66 -1.97
C CYS A 167 -8.49 0.90 -0.50
N LEU A 168 -9.40 0.58 0.43
CA LEU A 168 -9.16 0.72 1.86
C LEU A 168 -8.22 -0.36 2.39
N GLU A 169 -8.20 -1.55 1.79
CA GLU A 169 -7.41 -2.69 2.25
C GLU A 169 -5.91 -2.46 2.15
N TYR A 170 -5.44 -2.03 0.97
CA TYR A 170 -4.03 -2.14 0.60
C TYR A 170 -3.38 -0.84 0.13
N GLY A 171 -2.12 -0.67 0.53
CA GLY A 171 -1.20 0.29 -0.09
C GLY A 171 -0.39 -0.34 -1.22
N MET A 172 0.55 0.42 -1.76
CA MET A 172 1.49 0.00 -2.78
C MET A 172 2.92 0.38 -2.39
N VAL A 173 3.85 -0.52 -2.69
CA VAL A 173 5.29 -0.31 -2.67
C VAL A 173 5.83 -0.55 -4.06
N VAL A 174 6.70 0.34 -4.53
CA VAL A 174 7.44 0.19 -5.78
C VAL A 174 8.92 0.03 -5.45
N VAL A 175 9.54 -1.01 -5.99
CA VAL A 175 10.98 -1.26 -5.93
C VAL A 175 11.52 -1.22 -7.35
N ASP A 176 12.30 -0.18 -7.65
CA ASP A 176 12.87 0.04 -8.98
C ASP A 176 14.27 -0.56 -9.07
N ILE A 177 14.39 -1.60 -9.89
CA ILE A 177 15.64 -2.29 -10.21
C ILE A 177 16.18 -1.88 -11.58
N SER A 178 15.82 -0.68 -12.07
CA SER A 178 16.37 -0.11 -13.31
C SER A 178 17.90 -0.01 -13.28
N ASN A 179 18.48 0.14 -12.09
CA ASN A 179 19.91 0.10 -11.84
C ASN A 179 20.19 -0.77 -10.60
N LEU A 180 20.75 -1.96 -10.79
CA LEU A 180 21.03 -2.92 -9.71
C LEU A 180 22.08 -2.43 -8.70
N GLY A 181 22.97 -1.51 -9.11
CA GLY A 181 23.90 -0.85 -8.19
C GLY A 181 23.26 0.26 -7.35
N ARG A 182 22.01 0.64 -7.67
CA ARG A 182 21.28 1.70 -6.98
C ARG A 182 19.77 1.42 -7.02
N VAL A 183 19.36 0.31 -6.40
CA VAL A 183 17.94 -0.04 -6.24
C VAL A 183 17.23 1.09 -5.49
N LYS A 184 16.11 1.55 -6.05
CA LYS A 184 15.29 2.60 -5.44
C LYS A 184 13.99 2.02 -4.92
N TYR A 185 13.36 2.70 -3.97
CA TYR A 185 12.01 2.35 -3.52
C TYR A 185 11.10 3.57 -3.39
N GLY A 186 9.79 3.33 -3.30
CA GLY A 186 8.81 4.33 -2.91
C GLY A 186 7.52 3.67 -2.42
N ILE A 187 6.78 4.39 -1.57
CA ILE A 187 5.51 3.91 -1.02
C ILE A 187 4.36 4.86 -1.41
N VAL A 188 3.21 4.28 -1.76
CA VAL A 188 1.93 4.97 -1.87
C VAL A 188 0.97 4.25 -0.93
N ALA A 189 0.60 4.91 0.16
CA ALA A 189 -0.34 4.36 1.11
C ALA A 189 -1.14 5.50 1.75
N PHE A 190 -2.42 5.25 1.94
CA PHE A 190 -3.34 6.19 2.57
C PHE A 190 -3.87 5.55 3.83
N PRO A 191 -3.54 6.09 5.02
CA PRO A 191 -4.07 5.58 6.25
C PRO A 191 -5.60 5.52 6.23
N VAL A 192 -6.11 4.54 6.95
CA VAL A 192 -7.52 4.32 7.19
C VAL A 192 -7.88 4.97 8.51
N CYS A 193 -8.98 5.73 8.50
CA CYS A 193 -9.52 6.42 9.64
C CYS A 193 -10.87 5.81 10.01
N TYR A 194 -11.05 5.54 11.30
CA TYR A 194 -12.33 5.13 11.89
C TYR A 194 -13.07 6.39 12.36
N LYS A 195 -13.98 6.91 11.53
CA LYS A 195 -14.74 8.14 11.82
C LYS A 195 -16.08 7.82 12.48
N ALA A 196 -16.43 8.55 13.54
CA ALA A 196 -17.75 8.43 14.18
C ALA A 196 -18.19 9.75 14.81
N ASP A 197 -19.51 9.87 14.98
CA ASP A 197 -20.11 10.91 15.81
C ASP A 197 -19.91 10.57 17.30
N VAL A 198 -19.12 11.38 17.99
CA VAL A 198 -18.84 11.22 19.42
C VAL A 198 -19.04 12.53 20.18
N TYR A 199 -19.32 12.39 21.47
CA TYR A 199 -19.29 13.48 22.44
C TYR A 199 -17.99 13.36 23.24
N TYR A 200 -17.36 14.49 23.53
CA TYR A 200 -16.10 14.50 24.26
C TYR A 200 -16.02 15.65 25.23
N ASN A 201 -15.21 15.50 26.28
CA ASN A 201 -15.20 16.41 27.42
C ASN A 201 -14.41 17.70 27.15
N SER A 202 -13.46 17.69 26.20
CA SER A 202 -12.55 18.82 25.94
C SER A 202 -12.54 19.27 24.49
N GLU A 203 -12.90 20.54 24.23
CA GLU A 203 -12.79 21.15 22.89
C GLU A 203 -11.36 21.13 22.33
N TYR A 204 -10.34 21.09 23.21
CA TYR A 204 -8.92 21.11 22.84
C TYR A 204 -8.25 19.72 22.85
N GLY A 205 -8.86 18.75 23.55
CA GLY A 205 -8.29 17.41 23.74
C GLY A 205 -8.80 16.37 22.74
N GLY A 206 -9.91 16.65 22.06
CA GLY A 206 -10.58 15.65 21.23
C GLY A 206 -11.26 14.57 22.08
N TRP A 207 -11.57 13.43 21.46
CA TRP A 207 -12.18 12.28 22.13
C TRP A 207 -11.11 11.39 22.77
N ASP A 208 -11.25 11.16 24.07
CA ASP A 208 -10.42 10.26 24.87
C ASP A 208 -11.14 8.91 25.03
N PRO A 209 -10.59 7.80 24.51
CA PRO A 209 -11.23 6.49 24.64
C PRO A 209 -11.38 5.96 26.08
N VAL A 210 -10.65 6.54 27.04
CA VAL A 210 -10.66 6.16 28.45
C VAL A 210 -11.71 6.98 29.22
N GLU A 211 -11.81 8.28 28.95
CA GLU A 211 -12.65 9.22 29.72
C GLU A 211 -14.00 9.53 29.05
N ASP A 212 -14.07 9.48 27.72
CA ASP A 212 -15.27 9.86 26.97
C ASP A 212 -16.16 8.66 26.63
N GLU A 213 -17.43 8.95 26.33
CA GLU A 213 -18.40 7.93 25.92
C GLU A 213 -17.98 7.28 24.59
N GLN A 214 -18.04 5.95 24.55
CA GLN A 214 -17.78 5.18 23.34
C GLN A 214 -18.83 5.48 22.24
N PRO A 215 -18.45 5.41 20.95
CA PRO A 215 -19.38 5.65 19.86
C PRO A 215 -20.59 4.70 19.93
N LYS A 216 -21.78 5.25 19.70
CA LYS A 216 -23.05 4.51 19.78
C LYS A 216 -23.25 3.56 18.59
N GLN A 217 -22.55 3.80 17.49
CA GLN A 217 -22.58 3.01 16.27
C GLN A 217 -21.16 2.61 15.87
N GLN A 218 -21.05 1.61 15.01
CA GLN A 218 -19.77 1.25 14.42
C GLN A 218 -19.25 2.45 13.61
N PRO A 219 -18.00 2.90 13.84
CA PRO A 219 -17.38 3.93 13.02
C PRO A 219 -17.36 3.57 11.55
N ASP A 220 -17.48 4.57 10.71
CA ASP A 220 -17.24 4.47 9.28
C ASP A 220 -15.73 4.31 9.05
N ILE A 221 -15.38 3.47 8.08
CA ILE A 221 -14.00 3.22 7.69
C ILE A 221 -13.75 3.98 6.40
N VAL A 222 -12.90 5.01 6.45
CA VAL A 222 -12.61 5.89 5.32
C VAL A 222 -11.12 6.14 5.18
N HIS A 223 -10.66 6.53 4.00
CA HIS A 223 -9.30 7.06 3.87
C HIS A 223 -9.17 8.44 4.53
N VAL A 224 -7.93 8.83 4.82
CA VAL A 224 -7.57 10.25 4.94
C VAL A 224 -7.88 11.01 3.64
N ASP A 225 -8.26 12.27 3.76
CA ASP A 225 -8.92 13.03 2.67
C ASP A 225 -8.00 13.24 1.44
N GLU A 226 -6.68 13.36 1.65
CA GLU A 226 -5.72 13.55 0.56
C GLU A 226 -5.14 12.24 0.02
N LYS A 227 -5.37 11.96 -1.27
CA LYS A 227 -4.83 10.78 -1.96
C LYS A 227 -3.99 11.14 -3.19
N PRO A 228 -2.84 11.80 -3.02
CA PRO A 228 -2.00 12.20 -4.15
C PRO A 228 -1.40 10.99 -4.86
N ARG A 229 -1.37 11.03 -6.20
CA ARG A 229 -0.61 10.08 -7.03
C ARG A 229 0.88 10.38 -6.98
N LYS A 230 1.51 10.14 -5.83
CA LYS A 230 2.91 10.44 -5.56
C LYS A 230 3.53 9.37 -4.67
N LEU A 231 4.70 8.87 -5.07
CA LEU A 231 5.54 8.01 -4.24
C LEU A 231 6.20 8.87 -3.14
N LEU A 232 6.07 8.40 -1.90
CA LEU A 232 6.74 8.97 -0.73
C LEU A 232 7.96 8.13 -0.36
N SER A 233 8.90 8.75 0.36
CA SER A 233 9.85 7.97 1.16
C SER A 233 9.13 7.38 2.37
N ILE A 234 9.73 6.37 3.01
CA ILE A 234 9.15 5.81 4.21
C ILE A 234 9.11 6.84 5.35
N LEU A 235 10.13 7.69 5.45
CA LEU A 235 10.21 8.74 6.45
C LEU A 235 9.15 9.82 6.23
N ASP A 236 8.91 10.23 4.99
CA ASP A 236 7.83 11.18 4.66
C ASP A 236 6.45 10.61 5.01
N TYR A 237 6.21 9.33 4.70
CA TYR A 237 4.98 8.63 5.06
C TYR A 237 4.77 8.57 6.58
N VAL A 238 5.81 8.16 7.31
CA VAL A 238 5.79 8.06 8.78
C VAL A 238 5.62 9.43 9.43
N ARG A 239 6.35 10.45 9.01
CA ARG A 239 6.20 11.82 9.54
C ARG A 239 4.79 12.37 9.33
N LYS A 240 4.22 12.13 8.15
CA LYS A 240 2.89 12.66 7.81
C LYS A 240 1.79 12.01 8.64
N TYR A 241 1.87 10.70 8.90
CA TYR A 241 0.72 9.95 9.43
C TYR A 241 0.97 9.22 10.75
N PHE A 242 2.22 8.89 11.08
CA PHE A 242 2.60 8.09 12.24
C PHE A 242 3.85 8.65 12.94
N PRO A 243 3.86 9.93 13.36
CA PRO A 243 5.07 10.63 13.80
C PRO A 243 5.79 9.95 14.98
N VAL A 244 5.08 9.16 15.79
CA VAL A 244 5.67 8.36 16.88
C VAL A 244 6.68 7.30 16.41
N LEU A 245 6.72 7.00 15.11
CA LEU A 245 7.65 6.05 14.49
C LEU A 245 8.81 6.73 13.76
N GLU A 246 8.91 8.07 13.77
CA GLU A 246 9.94 8.81 13.02
C GLU A 246 11.36 8.38 13.40
N ASP A 247 11.59 8.17 14.70
CA ASP A 247 12.91 7.79 15.24
C ASP A 247 13.17 6.27 15.21
N ASN A 248 12.30 5.48 14.55
CA ASN A 248 12.50 4.05 14.46
C ASN A 248 13.79 3.74 13.66
N PRO A 249 14.74 2.96 14.21
CA PRO A 249 16.02 2.68 13.54
C PRO A 249 15.88 2.10 12.14
N LYS A 250 14.85 1.28 11.91
CA LYS A 250 14.61 0.66 10.59
C LYS A 250 14.01 1.61 9.58
N VAL A 251 13.23 2.60 10.03
CA VAL A 251 12.75 3.71 9.19
C VAL A 251 13.95 4.53 8.72
N LEU A 252 14.89 4.84 9.63
CA LEU A 252 16.11 5.58 9.31
C LEU A 252 17.06 4.80 8.40
N GLU A 253 17.18 3.49 8.62
CA GLU A 253 17.94 2.58 7.76
C GLU A 253 17.37 2.57 6.33
N LEU A 254 16.06 2.36 6.20
CA LEU A 254 15.39 2.37 4.90
C LEU A 254 15.43 3.76 4.22
N GLU A 255 15.39 4.84 5.00
CA GLU A 255 15.55 6.20 4.48
C GLU A 255 16.94 6.43 3.85
N ALA A 256 17.97 5.69 4.27
CA ALA A 256 19.29 5.78 3.65
C ALA A 256 19.33 5.21 2.22
N HIS A 257 18.36 4.37 1.83
CA HIS A 257 18.26 3.85 0.47
C HIS A 257 17.79 4.91 -0.54
N PRO A 258 18.19 4.79 -1.81
CA PRO A 258 17.68 5.64 -2.89
C PRO A 258 16.16 5.60 -3.01
N LYS A 259 15.54 6.74 -3.31
CA LYS A 259 14.08 6.85 -3.51
C LYS A 259 13.74 6.98 -4.98
N VAL A 260 12.57 6.51 -5.34
CA VAL A 260 11.98 6.76 -6.64
C VAL A 260 11.50 8.21 -6.71
N ASP A 261 12.03 8.93 -7.68
CA ASP A 261 11.82 10.37 -7.92
C ASP A 261 10.97 10.65 -9.17
N ASP A 262 10.94 9.70 -10.12
CA ASP A 262 10.17 9.82 -11.36
C ASP A 262 8.73 9.31 -11.19
N PRO A 263 7.70 10.17 -11.31
CA PRO A 263 6.30 9.75 -11.23
C PRO A 263 5.84 8.90 -12.42
N SER A 264 6.56 8.90 -13.56
CA SER A 264 6.20 8.12 -14.75
C SER A 264 6.20 6.60 -14.51
N ILE A 265 6.92 6.17 -13.47
CA ILE A 265 6.97 4.78 -13.02
C ILE A 265 5.58 4.22 -12.67
N LEU A 266 4.66 5.10 -12.29
CA LEU A 266 3.30 4.76 -11.91
C LEU A 266 2.38 4.58 -13.12
N ASP A 267 2.77 5.01 -14.32
CA ASP A 267 1.85 5.12 -15.48
C ASP A 267 1.29 3.77 -15.92
N TYR A 268 2.07 2.71 -15.76
CA TYR A 268 1.62 1.36 -16.05
C TYR A 268 0.76 0.77 -14.94
N ILE A 269 1.20 0.91 -13.69
CA ILE A 269 0.61 0.21 -12.53
C ILE A 269 -0.58 0.96 -11.92
N TRP A 270 -0.57 2.28 -11.95
CA TRP A 270 -1.65 3.15 -11.47
C TRP A 270 -1.91 4.27 -12.49
N PRO A 271 -2.55 3.98 -13.63
CA PRO A 271 -2.83 4.98 -14.66
C PRO A 271 -3.77 6.06 -14.12
N PHE A 272 -3.74 7.25 -14.72
CA PHE A 272 -4.73 8.28 -14.43
C PHE A 272 -6.11 7.78 -14.86
N ASN A 273 -7.09 7.82 -13.95
CA ASN A 273 -8.48 7.66 -14.34
C ASN A 273 -8.90 8.89 -15.16
N ASP A 274 -9.47 8.69 -16.34
CA ASP A 274 -9.97 9.78 -17.20
C ASP A 274 -10.97 10.71 -16.49
N LYS A 275 -11.59 10.24 -15.40
CA LYS A 275 -12.50 11.04 -14.56
C LYS A 275 -11.79 12.15 -13.78
N THR A 276 -10.49 12.03 -13.49
CA THR A 276 -9.74 13.00 -12.68
C THR A 276 -9.24 14.19 -13.51
N GLN A 277 -9.16 14.06 -14.84
CA GLN A 277 -8.79 15.18 -15.73
C GLN A 277 -9.89 16.24 -15.85
N GLY A 278 -11.14 15.89 -15.58
CA GLY A 278 -12.27 16.84 -15.63
C GLY A 278 -12.30 17.85 -14.48
N LEU A 279 -11.68 17.55 -13.34
CA LEU A 279 -11.69 18.43 -12.16
C LEU A 279 -10.52 19.42 -12.08
N GLN A 280 -9.41 19.20 -12.81
CA GLN A 280 -8.28 20.13 -12.78
C GLN A 280 -8.42 21.32 -13.75
N ASN A 281 -9.36 21.27 -14.70
CA ASN A 281 -9.59 22.34 -15.68
C ASN A 281 -10.84 23.19 -15.39
N GLY A 282 -11.48 23.03 -14.22
CA GLY A 282 -12.76 23.67 -13.89
C GLY A 282 -12.74 24.48 -12.59
N THR A 283 -12.34 25.74 -12.71
CA THR A 283 -12.88 26.93 -12.02
C THR A 283 -12.94 26.97 -10.47
N GLN A 284 -12.29 28.02 -9.94
CA GLN A 284 -12.71 28.76 -8.74
C GLN A 284 -14.23 28.84 -8.60
N PHE A 285 -14.80 28.31 -7.52
CA PHE A 285 -15.95 28.92 -6.84
C PHE A 285 -15.95 28.48 -5.37
N MET A 286 -15.85 29.49 -4.50
CA MET A 286 -16.04 29.36 -3.06
C MET A 286 -17.53 29.13 -2.81
N GLU A 287 -17.92 27.96 -2.31
CA GLU A 287 -19.21 27.77 -1.64
C GLU A 287 -19.05 26.71 -0.55
N SER A 288 -19.65 26.98 0.60
CA SER A 288 -19.57 26.21 1.84
C SER A 288 -20.13 24.79 1.65
N TYR A 289 -19.27 23.79 1.70
CA TYR A 289 -19.67 22.39 1.68
C TYR A 289 -19.96 21.90 3.12
N GLN A 290 -21.23 21.64 3.42
CA GLN A 290 -21.56 20.57 4.36
C GLN A 290 -21.33 19.24 3.60
N GLU A 291 -20.47 18.37 4.13
CA GLU A 291 -20.19 17.07 3.53
C GLU A 291 -21.48 16.23 3.44
N PRO A 292 -21.82 15.70 2.25
CA PRO A 292 -22.88 14.71 2.13
C PRO A 292 -22.39 13.37 2.67
N ARG A 293 -23.15 12.82 3.61
CA ARG A 293 -22.93 11.49 4.20
C ARG A 293 -22.88 10.41 3.11
N PRO A 294 -21.92 9.47 3.14
CA PRO A 294 -21.95 8.32 2.25
C PRO A 294 -23.19 7.49 2.54
N SER A 295 -23.98 7.25 1.49
CA SER A 295 -25.17 6.40 1.56
C SER A 295 -24.72 4.95 1.70
N LYS A 296 -25.11 4.29 2.79
CA LYS A 296 -24.83 2.87 3.04
C LYS A 296 -25.38 2.04 1.88
N CYS A 297 -24.50 1.33 1.15
CA CYS A 297 -24.91 0.20 0.31
C CYS A 297 -25.44 -0.90 1.24
N SER A 298 -26.76 -1.11 1.23
CA SER A 298 -27.38 -2.28 1.84
C SER A 298 -27.04 -3.51 0.98
N ILE A 299 -26.26 -4.43 1.52
CA ILE A 299 -26.13 -5.79 0.98
C ILE A 299 -27.30 -6.59 1.56
N MET A 300 -28.12 -7.17 0.67
CA MET A 300 -29.13 -8.18 1.01
C MET A 300 -28.48 -9.54 1.26
#